data_AF-A0AAV7HDW0-F1
#
_entry.id   AF-A0AAV7HDW0-F1
#
_cell.length_a   1.000
_cell.length_b   1.000
_cell.length_c   1.000
_cell.angle_alpha   90.00
_cell.angle_beta   90.00
_cell.angle_gamma   90.00
#
_symmetry.space_group_name_H-M   'P 1'
#
loop_
_entity.id
_entity.type
_entity.pdbx_description
1 polymer ?
#
loop_
_entity_poly.entity_id
_entity_poly.type
_entity_poly.pdbx_seq_one_letter_code
_entity_poly.pdbx_strand_id
1 'polypeptide(L)'
;MKNKNRSRSFELEWACFLGAELGVEASRLAGSSGCARHIELRKAWALHTARCLGGYEQGVVGVRPHECKAWARGLKRKARARGAGKKPEVFNQLAEGQSPKFLVFECSDSRVCPSVLFNFQPGQTFTIRNIANMVPPYDKTKYSGIGAAVEYPVVHLKVENIIVIGHSRCGGIKALLSIKDNASLGIDFIKDWVKICTPAKEVVNQAHSDLSFEEQCSKLEKEAVKVSLENLKTYPLC
;
A
#
# COMPACT_ATOMS: atom_id res chain seq x y z
N MET A 1 -7.52 -46.06 -4.85
CA MET A 1 -8.00 -44.86 -4.12
C MET A 1 -7.03 -43.71 -4.43
N LYS A 2 -7.46 -42.69 -5.19
CA LYS A 2 -6.59 -41.57 -5.60
C LYS A 2 -6.62 -40.48 -4.53
N ASN A 3 -5.47 -40.22 -3.92
CA ASN A 3 -5.25 -39.17 -2.94
C ASN A 3 -5.31 -37.80 -3.63
N LYS A 4 -6.38 -37.03 -3.41
CA LYS A 4 -6.53 -35.67 -3.95
C LYS A 4 -5.79 -34.68 -3.04
N ASN A 5 -4.56 -34.39 -3.39
CA ASN A 5 -3.82 -33.25 -2.87
C ASN A 5 -4.51 -31.96 -3.38
N ARG A 6 -5.45 -31.40 -2.60
CA ARG A 6 -6.07 -30.10 -2.89
C ARG A 6 -5.03 -29.01 -2.64
N SER A 7 -4.43 -28.50 -3.71
CA SER A 7 -3.70 -27.23 -3.67
C SER A 7 -4.66 -26.12 -3.21
N ARG A 8 -4.56 -25.68 -1.94
CA ARG A 8 -5.32 -24.54 -1.45
C ARG A 8 -4.74 -23.27 -2.10
N SER A 9 -5.59 -22.57 -2.85
CA SER A 9 -5.35 -21.31 -3.56
C SER A 9 -4.92 -20.18 -2.63
N PHE A 10 -4.26 -19.17 -3.17
CA PHE A 10 -3.95 -17.91 -2.49
C PHE A 10 -5.25 -17.09 -2.38
N GLU A 11 -5.86 -17.02 -1.21
CA GLU A 11 -7.10 -16.28 -0.97
C GLU A 11 -6.81 -14.94 -0.26
N LEU A 12 -7.31 -13.86 -0.84
CA LEU A 12 -7.28 -12.50 -0.29
C LEU A 12 -8.61 -12.26 0.37
N GLU A 13 -8.64 -12.55 1.66
CA GLU A 13 -9.89 -12.99 2.25
C GLU A 13 -10.55 -11.88 3.09
N TRP A 14 -9.85 -10.77 3.44
CA TRP A 14 -10.38 -9.77 4.37
C TRP A 14 -9.86 -8.34 4.13
N ALA A 15 -10.78 -7.39 3.94
CA ALA A 15 -10.54 -5.95 4.05
C ALA A 15 -11.46 -5.43 5.17
N CYS A 16 -10.89 -4.73 6.16
CA CYS A 16 -11.66 -4.08 7.22
C CYS A 16 -11.69 -2.57 6.97
N PHE A 17 -12.88 -1.98 7.11
CA PHE A 17 -13.15 -0.57 6.87
C PHE A 17 -13.26 0.16 8.21
N LEU A 18 -12.56 1.29 8.35
CA LEU A 18 -12.86 2.30 9.34
C LEU A 18 -13.55 3.47 8.62
N GLY A 19 -14.86 3.63 8.82
CA GLY A 19 -15.60 4.80 8.34
C GLY A 19 -15.43 5.94 9.34
N ALA A 20 -14.76 7.02 8.94
CA ALA A 20 -14.72 8.24 9.71
C ALA A 20 -15.89 9.14 9.28
N GLU A 21 -16.89 9.32 10.14
CA GLU A 21 -17.92 10.35 9.95
C GLU A 21 -17.29 11.72 10.19
N LEU A 22 -16.86 12.39 9.12
CA LEU A 22 -16.37 13.78 9.18
C LEU A 22 -17.30 14.67 8.35
N GLY A 23 -18.20 15.36 9.05
CA GLY A 23 -19.01 16.43 8.48
C GLY A 23 -18.18 17.69 8.24
N VAL A 24 -18.06 18.11 6.98
CA VAL A 24 -17.55 19.44 6.61
C VAL A 24 -18.30 19.95 5.38
N GLU A 25 -19.12 20.99 5.57
CA GLU A 25 -19.55 21.92 4.52
C GLU A 25 -18.43 22.92 4.22
N ALA A 26 -18.16 23.21 2.94
CA ALA A 26 -17.76 24.55 2.48
C ALA A 26 -17.71 24.68 0.93
N SER A 27 -18.72 25.38 0.42
CA SER A 27 -18.84 26.34 -0.69
C SER A 27 -17.68 26.62 -1.68
N ARG A 28 -18.04 26.54 -2.97
CA ARG A 28 -17.78 27.43 -4.13
C ARG A 28 -16.60 28.41 -4.10
N LEU A 29 -15.81 28.40 -5.18
CA LEU A 29 -15.49 29.58 -6.00
C LEU A 29 -15.13 29.16 -7.45
N ALA A 30 -15.47 30.02 -8.41
CA ALA A 30 -15.59 29.76 -9.85
C ALA A 30 -14.60 30.57 -10.71
N GLY A 31 -14.39 30.13 -11.96
CA GLY A 31 -13.93 30.92 -13.14
C GLY A 31 -12.42 31.20 -13.21
N SER A 32 -11.72 31.27 -14.34
CA SER A 32 -12.10 31.37 -15.76
C SER A 32 -10.88 31.14 -16.69
N SER A 33 -11.15 30.72 -17.93
CA SER A 33 -10.41 30.97 -19.19
C SER A 33 -8.94 30.53 -19.37
N GLY A 34 -8.69 29.70 -20.40
CA GLY A 34 -7.33 29.53 -20.94
C GLY A 34 -7.11 28.37 -21.92
N CYS A 35 -7.90 28.27 -22.99
CA CYS A 35 -7.84 27.19 -23.99
C CYS A 35 -6.48 27.07 -24.74
N ALA A 36 -5.59 28.07 -24.66
CA ALA A 36 -4.30 28.05 -25.37
C ALA A 36 -3.08 27.57 -24.54
N ARG A 37 -3.20 27.38 -23.22
CA ARG A 37 -2.10 26.82 -22.38
C ARG A 37 -2.12 25.28 -22.31
N HIS A 38 -3.21 24.66 -22.73
CA HIS A 38 -3.46 23.22 -22.62
C HIS A 38 -2.62 22.34 -23.58
N ILE A 39 -2.04 22.91 -24.65
CA ILE A 39 -1.23 22.15 -25.62
C ILE A 39 0.26 22.13 -25.23
N GLU A 40 0.77 23.21 -24.64
CA GLU A 40 2.16 23.27 -24.11
C GLU A 40 2.34 22.38 -22.88
N LEU A 41 1.33 22.29 -22.00
CA LEU A 41 1.33 21.38 -20.85
C LEU A 41 1.32 19.88 -21.24
N ARG A 42 0.65 19.52 -22.35
CA ARG A 42 0.64 18.14 -22.89
C ARG A 42 2.01 17.69 -23.36
N LYS A 43 2.78 18.57 -24.01
CA LYS A 43 4.17 18.30 -24.39
C LYS A 43 5.05 18.28 -23.15
N ALA A 44 4.87 19.23 -22.23
CA ALA A 44 5.64 19.32 -21.01
C ALA A 44 5.50 18.07 -20.13
N TRP A 45 4.32 17.45 -20.01
CA TRP A 45 4.14 16.23 -19.21
C TRP A 45 4.58 14.95 -19.93
N ALA A 46 4.26 14.76 -21.21
CA ALA A 46 4.80 13.63 -21.96
C ALA A 46 6.35 13.67 -22.01
N LEU A 47 6.93 14.88 -22.10
CA LEU A 47 8.37 15.11 -21.92
C LEU A 47 8.82 14.97 -20.46
N HIS A 48 8.05 15.39 -19.46
CA HIS A 48 8.42 15.29 -18.04
C HIS A 48 8.40 13.84 -17.56
N THR A 49 7.35 13.07 -17.84
CA THR A 49 7.34 11.62 -17.61
C THR A 49 8.43 10.93 -18.45
N ALA A 50 8.69 11.35 -19.70
CA ALA A 50 9.78 10.79 -20.50
C ALA A 50 11.19 11.17 -20.01
N ARG A 51 11.37 12.34 -19.36
CA ARG A 51 12.61 12.93 -18.83
C ARG A 51 12.89 12.48 -17.39
N CYS A 52 11.88 12.32 -16.55
CA CYS A 52 11.93 11.57 -15.29
C CYS A 52 12.26 10.10 -15.53
N LEU A 53 11.71 9.49 -16.60
CA LEU A 53 12.12 8.16 -17.06
C LEU A 53 13.45 8.17 -17.85
N GLY A 54 14.02 9.34 -18.15
CA GLY A 54 15.34 9.51 -18.77
C GLY A 54 16.48 9.46 -17.74
N GLY A 55 16.19 9.74 -16.47
CA GLY A 55 17.13 9.64 -15.34
C GLY A 55 17.13 8.27 -14.63
N TYR A 56 16.40 7.28 -15.14
CA TYR A 56 16.25 5.97 -14.48
C TYR A 56 17.52 5.10 -14.49
N GLU A 57 18.61 5.56 -15.09
CA GLU A 57 19.92 4.90 -14.95
C GLU A 57 20.47 5.02 -13.52
N GLN A 58 20.03 6.02 -12.75
CA GLN A 58 20.45 6.23 -11.35
C GLN A 58 19.46 5.67 -10.32
N GLY A 59 18.26 5.22 -10.74
CA GLY A 59 17.17 4.78 -9.85
C GLY A 59 17.08 3.26 -9.62
N VAL A 60 18.00 2.47 -10.17
CA VAL A 60 18.00 1.01 -10.06
C VAL A 60 19.36 0.55 -9.54
N VAL A 61 19.38 0.03 -8.32
CA VAL A 61 20.59 -0.53 -7.72
C VAL A 61 20.72 -1.98 -8.17
N GLY A 62 21.90 -2.37 -8.66
CA GLY A 62 22.24 -3.78 -8.95
C GLY A 62 21.77 -4.33 -10.32
N VAL A 63 21.40 -3.49 -11.27
CA VAL A 63 21.06 -3.90 -12.64
C VAL A 63 22.10 -3.37 -13.63
N ARG A 64 22.52 -4.17 -14.61
CA ARG A 64 23.53 -3.72 -15.59
C ARG A 64 22.96 -2.57 -16.43
N PRO A 65 23.75 -1.55 -16.81
CA PRO A 65 23.23 -0.36 -17.51
C PRO A 65 22.38 -0.63 -18.76
N HIS A 66 22.71 -1.70 -19.52
CA HIS A 66 21.95 -2.08 -20.71
C HIS A 66 20.57 -2.71 -20.38
N GLU A 67 20.46 -3.39 -19.23
CA GLU A 67 19.20 -3.93 -18.71
C GLU A 67 18.30 -2.82 -18.18
N CYS A 68 18.87 -1.77 -17.55
CA CYS A 68 18.12 -0.58 -17.14
C CYS A 68 17.44 0.11 -18.32
N LYS A 69 18.16 0.31 -19.44
CA LYS A 69 17.60 0.91 -20.66
C LYS A 69 16.47 0.07 -21.26
N ALA A 70 16.67 -1.25 -21.33
CA ALA A 70 15.64 -2.16 -21.83
C ALA A 70 14.39 -2.17 -20.94
N TRP A 71 14.57 -2.20 -19.62
CA TRP A 71 13.51 -2.16 -18.63
C TRP A 71 12.72 -0.84 -18.68
N ALA A 72 13.40 0.31 -18.74
CA ALA A 72 12.77 1.62 -18.87
C ALA A 72 11.95 1.75 -20.17
N ARG A 73 12.47 1.23 -21.30
CA ARG A 73 11.70 1.15 -22.56
C ARG A 73 10.47 0.26 -22.42
N GLY A 74 10.60 -0.87 -21.72
CA GLY A 74 9.49 -1.78 -21.42
C GLY A 74 8.38 -1.10 -20.61
N LEU A 75 8.74 -0.33 -19.58
CA LEU A 75 7.77 0.45 -18.79
C LEU A 75 7.06 1.51 -19.62
N LYS A 76 7.81 2.29 -20.42
CA LYS A 76 7.21 3.31 -21.33
C LYS A 76 6.19 2.68 -22.28
N ARG A 77 6.51 1.52 -22.86
CA ARG A 77 5.60 0.78 -23.74
C ARG A 77 4.35 0.33 -22.99
N LYS A 78 4.49 -0.25 -21.79
CA LYS A 78 3.34 -0.68 -20.96
C LYS A 78 2.46 0.49 -20.53
N ALA A 79 3.05 1.60 -20.10
CA ALA A 79 2.33 2.81 -19.70
C ALA A 79 1.49 3.38 -20.86
N ARG A 80 2.05 3.41 -22.08
CA ARG A 80 1.30 3.84 -23.28
C ARG A 80 0.19 2.84 -23.64
N ALA A 81 0.45 1.55 -23.56
CA ALA A 81 -0.50 0.51 -23.97
C ALA A 81 -1.67 0.30 -22.98
N ARG A 82 -1.48 0.59 -21.69
CA ARG A 82 -2.47 0.31 -20.63
C ARG A 82 -2.97 1.54 -19.87
N GLY A 83 -2.22 2.65 -19.88
CA GLY A 83 -2.51 3.85 -19.11
C GLY A 83 -2.79 5.06 -20.00
N ALA A 84 -1.92 6.07 -19.94
CA ALA A 84 -2.11 7.38 -20.57
C ALA A 84 -2.40 7.35 -22.07
N GLY A 85 -1.96 6.31 -22.80
CA GLY A 85 -2.28 6.19 -24.23
C GLY A 85 -3.68 5.67 -24.54
N LYS A 86 -4.36 5.03 -23.58
CA LYS A 86 -5.74 4.53 -23.74
C LYS A 86 -6.80 5.34 -23.00
N LYS A 87 -6.41 6.06 -21.94
CA LYS A 87 -7.30 6.91 -21.13
C LYS A 87 -6.70 8.30 -20.93
N PRO A 88 -6.37 9.05 -22.00
CA PRO A 88 -5.66 10.32 -21.89
C PRO A 88 -6.42 11.35 -21.04
N GLU A 89 -7.76 11.35 -21.07
CA GLU A 89 -8.59 12.26 -20.28
C GLU A 89 -8.38 12.07 -18.77
N VAL A 90 -8.39 10.82 -18.30
CA VAL A 90 -8.17 10.47 -16.89
C VAL A 90 -6.78 10.94 -16.44
N PHE A 91 -5.75 10.65 -17.21
CA PHE A 91 -4.39 11.03 -16.85
C PHE A 91 -4.14 12.55 -16.97
N ASN A 92 -4.84 13.25 -17.87
CA ASN A 92 -4.79 14.71 -17.92
C ASN A 92 -5.42 15.32 -16.67
N GLN A 93 -6.56 14.79 -16.20
CA GLN A 93 -7.16 15.26 -14.94
C GLN A 93 -6.25 14.99 -13.74
N LEU A 94 -5.64 13.80 -13.68
CA LEU A 94 -4.71 13.44 -12.61
C LEU A 94 -3.39 14.24 -12.64
N ALA A 95 -3.04 14.84 -13.78
CA ALA A 95 -1.88 15.71 -13.88
C ALA A 95 -2.10 17.07 -13.19
N GLU A 96 -3.35 17.52 -13.10
CA GLU A 96 -3.72 18.77 -12.41
C GLU A 96 -3.82 18.57 -10.88
N GLY A 97 -4.03 17.34 -10.42
CA GLY A 97 -4.09 17.02 -9.00
C GLY A 97 -4.66 15.64 -8.69
N GLN A 98 -4.66 15.27 -7.41
CA GLN A 98 -5.23 14.02 -6.92
C GLN A 98 -6.27 14.29 -5.83
N SER A 99 -7.32 13.48 -5.81
CA SER A 99 -8.38 13.48 -4.79
C SER A 99 -8.85 12.06 -4.48
N PRO A 100 -7.94 11.18 -4.01
CA PRO A 100 -8.29 9.80 -3.70
C PRO A 100 -9.33 9.74 -2.58
N LYS A 101 -10.21 8.74 -2.65
CA LYS A 101 -11.25 8.52 -1.63
C LYS A 101 -10.81 7.55 -0.54
N PHE A 102 -9.79 6.74 -0.82
CA PHE A 102 -9.31 5.69 0.06
C PHE A 102 -7.82 5.85 0.35
N LEU A 103 -7.44 5.77 1.62
CA LEU A 103 -6.09 5.40 2.04
C LEU A 103 -6.04 3.88 2.20
N VAL A 104 -5.09 3.21 1.54
CA VAL A 104 -4.97 1.76 1.58
C VAL A 104 -3.60 1.35 2.11
N PHE A 105 -3.57 0.62 3.21
CA PHE A 105 -2.39 -0.12 3.70
C PHE A 105 -2.41 -1.55 3.16
N GLU A 106 -1.34 -1.93 2.48
CA GLU A 106 -1.19 -3.25 1.88
C GLU A 106 0.22 -3.80 2.07
N CYS A 107 0.36 -5.12 1.89
CA CYS A 107 1.65 -5.75 2.05
C CYS A 107 2.52 -5.48 0.80
N SER A 108 3.83 -5.32 1.00
CA SER A 108 4.82 -5.28 -0.09
C SER A 108 4.94 -6.60 -0.87
N ASP A 109 4.22 -7.65 -0.47
CA ASP A 109 4.15 -8.93 -1.16
C ASP A 109 3.84 -8.75 -2.66
N SER A 110 4.69 -9.30 -3.53
CA SER A 110 4.57 -9.14 -4.97
C SER A 110 3.36 -9.84 -5.58
N ARG A 111 2.72 -10.76 -4.82
CA ARG A 111 1.49 -11.46 -5.22
C ARG A 111 0.23 -10.62 -4.96
N VAL A 112 0.35 -9.56 -4.15
CA VAL A 112 -0.76 -8.72 -3.74
C VAL A 112 -0.58 -7.34 -4.35
N CYS A 113 -1.50 -6.95 -5.21
CA CYS A 113 -1.59 -5.58 -5.74
C CYS A 113 -3.08 -5.20 -5.76
N PRO A 114 -3.60 -4.54 -4.71
CA PRO A 114 -4.97 -4.10 -4.58
C PRO A 114 -5.51 -3.33 -5.78
N SER A 115 -4.69 -2.53 -6.46
CA SER A 115 -5.12 -1.89 -7.72
C SER A 115 -5.51 -2.90 -8.81
N VAL A 116 -4.88 -4.07 -8.84
CA VAL A 116 -5.23 -5.16 -9.75
C VAL A 116 -6.41 -5.96 -9.19
N LEU A 117 -6.40 -6.24 -7.89
CA LEU A 117 -7.37 -7.15 -7.24
C LEU A 117 -8.77 -6.54 -7.13
N PHE A 118 -8.86 -5.27 -6.75
CA PHE A 118 -10.12 -4.52 -6.64
C PHE A 118 -10.41 -3.66 -7.86
N ASN A 119 -9.56 -3.73 -8.89
CA ASN A 119 -9.66 -2.94 -10.11
C ASN A 119 -9.73 -1.42 -9.85
N PHE A 120 -9.01 -0.94 -8.83
CA PHE A 120 -8.89 0.50 -8.59
C PHE A 120 -8.25 1.18 -9.80
N GLN A 121 -8.90 2.24 -10.25
CA GLN A 121 -8.39 3.13 -11.28
C GLN A 121 -7.35 4.09 -10.69
N PRO A 122 -6.41 4.59 -11.51
CA PRO A 122 -5.50 5.64 -11.09
C PRO A 122 -6.23 6.82 -10.44
N GLY A 123 -5.71 7.29 -9.30
CA GLY A 123 -6.29 8.39 -8.53
C GLY A 123 -7.40 8.02 -7.55
N GLN A 124 -7.87 6.76 -7.51
CA GLN A 124 -8.90 6.35 -6.54
C GLN A 124 -8.34 6.09 -5.13
N THR A 125 -7.11 5.61 -5.04
CA THR A 125 -6.46 5.23 -3.78
C THR A 125 -5.14 5.96 -3.58
N PHE A 126 -4.88 6.36 -2.34
CA PHE A 126 -3.54 6.67 -1.84
C PHE A 126 -3.01 5.43 -1.13
N THR A 127 -1.97 4.79 -1.67
CA THR A 127 -1.59 3.43 -1.26
C THR A 127 -0.23 3.42 -0.56
N ILE A 128 -0.17 2.78 0.60
CA ILE A 128 1.04 2.55 1.39
C ILE A 128 1.34 1.06 1.42
N ARG A 129 2.56 0.70 1.02
CA ARG A 129 3.03 -0.69 0.98
C ARG A 129 4.16 -0.90 1.96
N ASN A 130 3.99 -1.80 2.92
CA ASN A 130 5.05 -2.19 3.85
C ASN A 130 4.99 -3.70 4.18
N ILE A 131 5.94 -4.20 4.97
CA ILE A 131 5.95 -5.62 5.35
C ILE A 131 4.74 -5.90 6.25
N ALA A 132 3.91 -6.86 5.83
CA ALA A 132 2.71 -7.29 6.54
C ALA A 132 1.66 -6.19 6.80
N ASN A 133 1.58 -5.17 5.93
CA ASN A 133 0.51 -4.15 5.92
C ASN A 133 0.23 -3.55 7.31
N MET A 134 1.28 -3.40 8.13
CA MET A 134 1.16 -2.98 9.52
C MET A 134 1.06 -1.47 9.61
N VAL A 135 0.18 -1.00 10.49
CA VAL A 135 0.17 0.39 10.93
C VAL A 135 0.69 0.42 12.38
N PRO A 136 1.89 0.98 12.65
CA PRO A 136 2.34 1.23 14.01
C PRO A 136 1.47 2.23 14.77
N PRO A 137 1.52 2.26 16.12
CA PRO A 137 0.94 3.37 16.88
C PRO A 137 1.66 4.68 16.56
N TYR A 138 1.01 5.80 16.85
CA TYR A 138 1.57 7.13 16.66
C TYR A 138 2.87 7.30 17.47
N ASP A 139 3.98 7.50 16.76
CA ASP A 139 5.29 7.81 17.34
C ASP A 139 6.08 8.65 16.33
N LYS A 140 6.32 9.92 16.67
CA LYS A 140 7.07 10.88 15.83
C LYS A 140 8.54 10.51 15.64
N THR A 141 9.11 9.72 16.52
CA THR A 141 10.53 9.36 16.51
C THR A 141 10.79 8.05 15.78
N LYS A 142 9.98 7.02 16.04
CA LYS A 142 10.19 5.67 15.50
C LYS A 142 9.50 5.43 14.16
N TYR A 143 8.33 6.04 13.96
CA TYR A 143 7.43 5.70 12.85
C TYR A 143 7.03 6.91 12.01
N SER A 144 7.89 7.93 11.93
CA SER A 144 7.64 9.17 11.18
C SER A 144 7.23 8.93 9.72
N GLY A 145 7.78 7.91 9.06
CA GLY A 145 7.41 7.54 7.69
C GLY A 145 5.93 7.11 7.56
N ILE A 146 5.43 6.29 8.49
CA ILE A 146 4.00 5.95 8.54
C ILE A 146 3.19 7.16 9.04
N GLY A 147 3.72 7.89 10.03
CA GLY A 147 3.24 9.20 10.47
C GLY A 147 2.76 10.08 9.32
N ALA A 148 3.71 10.46 8.46
CA ALA A 148 3.47 11.28 7.29
C ALA A 148 2.53 10.62 6.28
N ALA A 149 2.61 9.29 6.13
CA ALA A 149 1.80 8.52 5.20
C ALA A 149 0.31 8.41 5.61
N VAL A 150 -0.01 8.59 6.90
CA VAL A 150 -1.39 8.72 7.38
C VAL A 150 -1.80 10.20 7.38
N GLU A 151 -0.94 11.09 7.89
CA GLU A 151 -1.22 12.53 8.00
C GLU A 151 -1.55 13.15 6.65
N TYR A 152 -0.75 12.90 5.62
CA TYR A 152 -0.93 13.56 4.33
C TYR A 152 -2.29 13.25 3.65
N PRO A 153 -2.67 11.98 3.43
CA PRO A 153 -3.97 11.68 2.83
C PRO A 153 -5.16 12.09 3.69
N VAL A 154 -5.06 11.99 5.02
CA VAL A 154 -6.17 12.34 5.93
C VAL A 154 -6.33 13.86 6.02
N VAL A 155 -5.26 14.59 6.34
CA VAL A 155 -5.29 16.03 6.59
C VAL A 155 -5.33 16.83 5.31
N HIS A 156 -4.57 16.45 4.27
CA HIS A 156 -4.43 17.25 3.05
C HIS A 156 -5.29 16.75 1.89
N LEU A 157 -5.37 15.44 1.65
CA LEU A 157 -6.17 14.89 0.55
C LEU A 157 -7.63 14.63 0.92
N LYS A 158 -7.97 14.68 2.21
CA LYS A 158 -9.32 14.45 2.75
C LYS A 158 -9.90 13.11 2.28
N VAL A 159 -9.10 12.05 2.37
CA VAL A 159 -9.61 10.69 2.13
C VAL A 159 -10.77 10.39 3.09
N GLU A 160 -11.77 9.69 2.60
CA GLU A 160 -12.99 9.40 3.37
C GLU A 160 -12.87 8.08 4.15
N ASN A 161 -12.00 7.19 3.68
CA ASN A 161 -11.91 5.83 4.18
C ASN A 161 -10.44 5.40 4.32
N ILE A 162 -10.14 4.70 5.41
CA ILE A 162 -8.86 4.00 5.59
C ILE A 162 -9.11 2.50 5.58
N ILE A 163 -8.37 1.78 4.74
CA ILE A 163 -8.49 0.33 4.56
C ILE A 163 -7.14 -0.31 4.88
N VAL A 164 -7.14 -1.30 5.77
CA VAL A 164 -5.98 -2.17 6.02
C VAL A 164 -6.29 -3.56 5.47
N ILE A 165 -5.46 -4.02 4.53
CA ILE A 165 -5.69 -5.27 3.79
C ILE A 165 -4.63 -6.30 4.17
N GLY A 166 -5.06 -7.30 4.96
CA GLY A 166 -4.29 -8.50 5.21
C GLY A 166 -4.32 -9.46 4.02
N HIS A 167 -3.44 -10.45 4.00
CA HIS A 167 -3.44 -11.48 2.95
C HIS A 167 -2.94 -12.82 3.48
N SER A 168 -3.36 -13.90 2.81
CA SER A 168 -2.93 -15.25 3.17
C SER A 168 -1.44 -15.48 2.88
N ARG A 169 -0.84 -16.36 3.71
CA ARG A 169 0.57 -16.78 3.63
C ARG A 169 1.52 -15.58 3.63
N CYS A 170 1.28 -14.64 4.53
CA CYS A 170 2.11 -13.45 4.68
C CYS A 170 3.46 -13.78 5.31
N GLY A 171 4.56 -13.45 4.60
CA GLY A 171 5.92 -13.68 5.08
C GLY A 171 6.25 -12.92 6.36
N GLY A 172 5.76 -11.69 6.51
CA GLY A 172 5.96 -10.90 7.73
C GLY A 172 5.19 -11.43 8.94
N ILE A 173 3.96 -11.93 8.73
CA ILE A 173 3.19 -12.59 9.80
C ILE A 173 3.83 -13.90 10.21
N LYS A 174 4.29 -14.70 9.24
CA LYS A 174 5.07 -15.91 9.53
C LYS A 174 6.32 -15.58 10.35
N ALA A 175 7.02 -14.49 10.02
CA ALA A 175 8.18 -14.03 10.78
C ALA A 175 7.79 -13.65 12.23
N LEU A 176 6.71 -12.88 12.42
CA LEU A 176 6.21 -12.50 13.74
C LEU A 176 5.91 -13.72 14.62
N LEU A 177 5.17 -14.70 14.10
CA LEU A 177 4.83 -15.91 14.85
C LEU A 177 6.09 -16.73 15.20
N SER A 178 7.09 -16.73 14.32
CA SER A 178 8.35 -17.46 14.50
C SER A 178 9.31 -16.83 15.51
N ILE A 179 9.08 -15.58 15.93
CA ILE A 179 9.92 -14.94 16.96
C ILE A 179 9.74 -15.73 18.27
N LYS A 180 10.78 -16.39 18.73
CA LYS A 180 10.84 -16.92 20.10
C LYS A 180 11.34 -15.83 21.03
N ASP A 181 10.92 -15.88 22.29
CA ASP A 181 11.23 -14.83 23.29
C ASP A 181 12.74 -14.59 23.48
N ASN A 182 13.60 -15.57 23.12
CA ASN A 182 15.06 -15.49 23.25
C ASN A 182 15.86 -15.78 21.96
N ALA A 183 15.24 -15.78 20.77
CA ALA A 183 15.98 -16.07 19.53
C ALA A 183 16.61 -14.79 18.91
N SER A 184 17.93 -14.78 18.86
CA SER A 184 18.72 -13.97 17.92
C SER A 184 18.60 -14.60 16.53
N LEU A 185 17.85 -13.96 15.64
CA LEU A 185 17.88 -14.25 14.21
C LEU A 185 18.37 -12.97 13.54
N GLY A 186 19.45 -13.06 12.77
CA GLY A 186 20.29 -11.95 12.32
C GLY A 186 19.68 -11.02 11.26
N ILE A 187 18.49 -10.45 11.51
CA ILE A 187 17.90 -9.37 10.72
C ILE A 187 17.13 -8.41 11.66
N ASP A 188 17.79 -7.34 12.10
CA ASP A 188 17.27 -6.41 13.12
C ASP A 188 15.99 -5.69 12.67
N PHE A 189 15.96 -5.17 11.43
CA PHE A 189 14.83 -4.37 10.95
C PHE A 189 13.52 -5.15 10.82
N ILE A 190 13.54 -6.39 10.31
CA ILE A 190 12.31 -7.17 10.13
C ILE A 190 11.73 -7.53 11.49
N LYS A 191 12.57 -7.96 12.43
CA LYS A 191 12.13 -8.32 13.79
C LYS A 191 11.51 -7.13 14.49
N ASP A 192 12.15 -5.98 14.45
CA ASP A 192 11.65 -4.77 15.11
C ASP A 192 10.40 -4.21 14.43
N TRP A 193 10.30 -4.32 13.10
CA TRP A 193 9.10 -3.95 12.37
C TRP A 193 7.91 -4.83 12.74
N VAL A 194 8.03 -6.16 12.64
CA VAL A 194 6.87 -7.03 12.82
C VAL A 194 6.36 -7.07 14.27
N LYS A 195 7.18 -6.67 15.25
CA LYS A 195 6.79 -6.51 16.66
C LYS A 195 5.66 -5.50 16.87
N ILE A 196 5.37 -4.62 15.90
CA ILE A 196 4.18 -3.75 15.92
C ILE A 196 2.90 -4.55 16.24
N CYS A 197 2.80 -5.78 15.74
CA CYS A 197 1.65 -6.66 15.96
C CYS A 197 1.90 -7.75 17.02
N THR A 198 2.85 -7.57 17.94
CA THR A 198 3.02 -8.48 19.10
C THR A 198 1.71 -8.69 19.88
N PRO A 199 0.86 -7.66 20.12
CA PRO A 199 -0.43 -7.87 20.77
C PRO A 199 -1.33 -8.89 20.04
N ALA A 200 -1.32 -8.87 18.70
CA ALA A 200 -2.08 -9.85 17.90
C ALA A 200 -1.55 -11.27 18.06
N LYS A 201 -0.22 -11.42 18.16
CA LYS A 201 0.44 -12.70 18.41
C LYS A 201 0.08 -13.25 19.77
N GLU A 202 0.04 -12.41 20.81
CA GLU A 202 -0.37 -12.81 22.16
C GLU A 202 -1.80 -13.35 22.19
N VAL A 203 -2.74 -12.67 21.53
CA VAL A 203 -4.13 -13.13 21.39
C VAL A 203 -4.20 -14.51 20.73
N VAL A 204 -3.47 -14.71 19.61
CA VAL A 204 -3.46 -16.01 18.91
C VAL A 204 -2.79 -17.10 19.76
N ASN A 205 -1.68 -16.80 20.43
CA ASN A 205 -1.01 -17.76 21.30
C ASN A 205 -1.89 -18.18 22.49
N GLN A 206 -2.71 -17.28 23.03
CA GLN A 206 -3.61 -17.59 24.14
C GLN A 206 -4.84 -18.37 23.68
N ALA A 207 -5.43 -18.00 22.54
CA ALA A 207 -6.70 -18.57 22.08
C ALA A 207 -6.56 -19.80 21.17
N HIS A 208 -5.40 -20.00 20.55
CA HIS A 208 -5.20 -20.94 19.43
C HIS A 208 -3.86 -21.68 19.48
N SER A 209 -3.27 -21.86 20.67
CA SER A 209 -2.00 -22.60 20.84
C SER A 209 -2.07 -24.06 20.38
N ASP A 210 -3.26 -24.64 20.34
CA ASP A 210 -3.55 -26.01 19.93
C ASP A 210 -3.59 -26.20 18.40
N LEU A 211 -3.73 -25.11 17.64
CA LEU A 211 -3.78 -25.16 16.18
C LEU A 211 -2.40 -25.39 15.56
N SER A 212 -2.38 -25.88 14.31
CA SER A 212 -1.14 -25.97 13.54
C SER A 212 -0.52 -24.59 13.29
N PHE A 213 0.79 -24.56 13.02
CA PHE A 213 1.51 -23.31 12.78
C PHE A 213 0.89 -22.50 11.62
N GLU A 214 0.48 -23.15 10.54
CA GLU A 214 -0.19 -22.52 9.40
C GLU A 214 -1.56 -21.95 9.76
N GLU A 215 -2.33 -22.65 10.61
CA GLU A 215 -3.64 -22.17 11.08
C GLU A 215 -3.48 -20.97 12.02
N GLN A 216 -2.50 -21.01 12.92
CA GLN A 216 -2.13 -19.87 13.76
C GLN A 216 -1.71 -18.66 12.92
N CYS A 217 -0.91 -18.86 11.86
CA CYS A 217 -0.58 -17.80 10.91
C CYS A 217 -1.85 -17.19 10.28
N SER A 218 -2.80 -18.03 9.85
CA SER A 218 -4.05 -17.56 9.25
C SER A 218 -4.91 -16.74 10.22
N LYS A 219 -4.93 -17.12 11.51
CA LYS A 219 -5.59 -16.32 12.56
C LYS A 219 -4.84 -15.01 12.81
N LEU A 220 -3.52 -15.07 12.89
CA LEU A 220 -2.67 -13.92 13.14
C LEU A 220 -2.71 -12.88 12.01
N GLU A 221 -2.86 -13.31 10.76
CA GLU A 221 -3.07 -12.41 9.62
C GLU A 221 -4.29 -11.51 9.81
N LYS A 222 -5.38 -12.04 10.38
CA LYS A 222 -6.62 -11.27 10.66
C LYS A 222 -6.48 -10.41 11.90
N GLU A 223 -5.84 -10.94 12.94
CA GLU A 223 -5.67 -10.21 14.20
C GLU A 223 -4.69 -9.03 14.07
N ALA A 224 -3.66 -9.16 13.23
CA ALA A 224 -2.73 -8.06 12.92
C ALA A 224 -3.41 -6.87 12.22
N VAL A 225 -4.43 -7.14 11.38
CA VAL A 225 -5.26 -6.08 10.79
C VAL A 225 -6.01 -5.33 11.88
N LYS A 226 -6.59 -6.02 12.87
CA LYS A 226 -7.29 -5.37 13.99
C LYS A 226 -6.35 -4.49 14.81
N VAL A 227 -5.17 -4.99 15.16
CA VAL A 227 -4.15 -4.18 15.87
C VAL A 227 -3.78 -2.93 15.08
N SER A 228 -3.61 -3.05 13.76
CA SER A 228 -3.31 -1.89 12.91
C SER A 228 -4.46 -0.86 12.88
N LEU A 229 -5.72 -1.31 12.91
CA LEU A 229 -6.88 -0.42 13.03
C LEU A 229 -6.96 0.27 14.39
N GLU A 230 -6.64 -0.43 15.48
CA GLU A 230 -6.55 0.20 16.81
C GLU A 230 -5.41 1.22 16.87
N ASN A 231 -4.26 0.89 16.27
CA ASN A 231 -3.12 1.81 16.18
C ASN A 231 -3.48 3.09 15.41
N LEU A 232 -4.28 3.01 14.33
CA LEU A 232 -4.75 4.20 13.61
C LEU A 232 -5.51 5.18 14.51
N LYS A 233 -6.23 4.70 15.53
CA LYS A 233 -6.96 5.57 16.48
C LYS A 233 -6.03 6.37 17.40
N THR A 234 -4.75 6.00 17.48
CA THR A 234 -3.77 6.73 18.31
C THR A 234 -3.23 7.98 17.63
N TYR A 235 -3.51 8.19 16.35
CA TYR A 235 -3.05 9.35 15.59
C TYR A 235 -3.95 10.57 15.84
N PRO A 236 -3.41 11.70 16.31
CA PRO A 236 -4.20 12.92 16.56
C PRO A 236 -4.44 13.68 15.25
N LEU A 237 -5.32 13.16 14.40
CA LEU A 237 -5.57 13.68 13.04
C LEU A 237 -6.94 14.38 12.89
N CYS A 238 -7.61 14.62 14.03
CA CYS A 238 -8.82 15.41 14.17
C CYS A 238 -8.62 16.52 15.20
#